data_AF-A0A6B3HV04-F1
#
_entry.id   AF-A0A6B3HV04-F1
#
_cell.length_a   1.000
_cell.length_b   1.000
_cell.length_c   1.000
_cell.angle_alpha   90.00
_cell.angle_beta   90.00
_cell.angle_gamma   90.00
#
_symmetry.space_group_name_H-M   'P 1'
#
loop_
_entity.id
_entity.type
_entity.pdbx_description
1 polymer ?
#
loop_
_entity_poly.entity_id
_entity_poly.type
_entity_poly.pdbx_seq_one_letter_code
_entity_poly.pdbx_strand_id
1 'polypeptide(L)'
;KEAGLDSIPGTAAEILDDEVRWVLTKGKLPTATWLEVIKTAHEVGLRSSSTMMYGHVDQPRHWLGHFRTLSRLQQETGGLTEFVTLPFIHTNAPVYLAGIARPGPTDRDNRAVTAMARLLLHPHITNIQT
;
A
#
# COMPACT_ATOMS: atom_id res chain seq x y z
N LYS A 1 -4.19 -14.47 16.92
CA LYS A 1 -5.66 -14.45 17.03
C LYS A 1 -6.14 -14.88 18.41
N GLU A 2 -5.76 -16.07 18.90
CA GLU A 2 -6.22 -16.61 20.19
C GLU A 2 -6.00 -15.68 21.39
N ALA A 3 -4.94 -14.86 21.35
CA ALA A 3 -4.67 -13.83 22.35
C ALA A 3 -5.61 -12.60 22.30
N GLY A 4 -6.62 -12.56 21.42
CA GLY A 4 -7.64 -11.49 21.33
C GLY A 4 -7.38 -10.39 20.28
N LEU A 5 -6.56 -10.64 19.26
CA LEU A 5 -6.38 -9.71 18.14
C LEU A 5 -7.54 -9.86 17.13
N ASP A 6 -8.20 -8.76 16.77
CA ASP A 6 -9.39 -8.76 15.90
C ASP A 6 -9.14 -8.25 14.46
N SER A 7 -8.19 -7.33 14.27
CA SER A 7 -7.81 -6.84 12.95
C SER A 7 -6.35 -6.38 12.92
N ILE A 8 -5.78 -6.24 11.72
CA ILE A 8 -4.44 -5.67 11.53
C ILE A 8 -4.52 -4.44 10.62
N PRO A 9 -3.74 -3.39 10.89
CA PRO A 9 -3.71 -2.24 10.01
C PRO A 9 -2.90 -2.58 8.74
N GLY A 10 -3.30 -2.02 7.60
CA GLY A 10 -2.63 -2.18 6.31
C GLY A 10 -1.34 -1.37 6.14
N THR A 11 -0.84 -0.77 7.22
CA THR A 11 0.36 0.07 7.22
C THR A 11 1.61 -0.75 6.89
N ALA A 12 2.68 -0.07 6.44
CA ALA A 12 3.95 -0.64 5.96
C ALA A 12 3.97 -1.26 4.55
N ALA A 13 2.85 -1.21 3.82
CA ALA A 13 2.82 -1.58 2.40
C ALA A 13 3.64 -0.61 1.53
N GLU A 14 3.63 0.71 1.82
CA GLU A 14 4.19 1.75 0.94
C GLU A 14 3.76 1.52 -0.52
N ILE A 15 4.73 1.34 -1.42
CA ILE A 15 4.54 0.64 -2.68
C ILE A 15 4.93 -0.84 -2.51
N LEU A 16 4.06 -1.74 -2.98
CA LEU A 16 4.31 -3.18 -3.09
C LEU A 16 5.12 -3.46 -4.37
N ASP A 17 6.33 -2.91 -4.42
CA ASP A 17 7.32 -3.06 -5.50
C ASP A 17 8.72 -3.01 -4.89
N ASP A 18 9.52 -4.06 -5.10
CA ASP A 18 10.80 -4.21 -4.43
C ASP A 18 11.85 -3.18 -4.86
N GLU A 19 11.75 -2.61 -6.08
CA GLU A 19 12.61 -1.50 -6.52
C GLU A 19 12.41 -0.27 -5.63
N VAL A 20 11.15 0.08 -5.38
CA VAL A 20 10.79 1.22 -4.53
C VAL A 20 11.12 0.94 -3.06
N ARG A 21 10.82 -0.27 -2.57
CA ARG A 21 11.05 -0.65 -1.16
C ARG A 21 12.53 -0.63 -0.81
N TRP A 22 13.39 -1.08 -1.72
CA TRP A 22 14.84 -1.05 -1.56
C TRP A 22 15.38 0.36 -1.38
N VAL A 23 14.85 1.32 -2.15
CA VAL A 23 15.25 2.74 -2.06
C VAL A 23 14.75 3.39 -0.77
N LEU A 24 13.50 3.10 -0.36
CA LEU A 24 12.89 3.73 0.81
C LEU A 24 13.51 3.30 2.14
N THR A 25 13.80 2.01 2.32
CA THR A 25 14.30 1.49 3.60
C THR A 25 15.11 0.23 3.37
N LYS A 26 16.42 0.29 3.65
CA LYS A 26 17.29 -0.88 3.67
C LYS A 26 16.78 -1.87 4.72
N GLY A 27 16.44 -3.09 4.30
CA GLY A 27 15.95 -4.16 5.19
C GLY A 27 14.44 -4.22 5.37
N LYS A 28 13.65 -3.45 4.59
CA LYS A 28 12.19 -3.63 4.58
C LYS A 28 11.83 -5.01 4.01
N LEU A 29 10.79 -5.63 4.56
CA LEU A 29 10.30 -6.93 4.10
C LEU A 29 10.06 -6.92 2.58
N PRO A 30 10.49 -7.94 1.83
CA PRO A 30 10.11 -8.08 0.43
C PRO A 30 8.60 -8.10 0.24
N THR A 31 8.13 -7.70 -0.93
CA THR A 31 6.69 -7.68 -1.26
C THR A 31 6.05 -9.06 -1.07
N ALA A 32 6.74 -10.13 -1.45
CA ALA A 32 6.27 -11.50 -1.27
C ALA A 32 6.04 -11.87 0.21
N THR A 33 6.95 -11.47 1.10
CA THR A 33 6.81 -11.74 2.54
C THR A 33 5.67 -10.92 3.15
N TRP A 34 5.47 -9.68 2.70
CA TRP A 34 4.30 -8.90 3.12
C TRP A 34 3.00 -9.61 2.71
N LEU A 35 2.93 -10.11 1.46
CA LEU A 35 1.76 -10.86 0.98
C LEU A 35 1.50 -12.14 1.77
N GLU A 36 2.56 -12.88 2.10
CA GLU A 36 2.47 -14.08 2.94
C GLU A 36 1.86 -13.74 4.31
N VAL A 37 2.39 -12.72 5.00
CA VAL A 37 1.88 -12.32 6.33
C VAL A 37 0.40 -11.92 6.28
N ILE A 38 0.01 -11.11 5.31
CA ILE A 38 -1.39 -10.65 5.20
C ILE A 38 -2.31 -11.81 4.80
N LYS A 39 -1.87 -12.69 3.89
CA LYS A 39 -2.63 -13.87 3.51
C LYS A 39 -2.84 -14.81 4.70
N THR A 40 -1.79 -15.10 5.47
CA THR A 40 -1.89 -15.91 6.69
C THR A 40 -2.82 -15.24 7.72
N ALA A 41 -2.75 -13.92 7.89
CA ALA A 41 -3.67 -13.21 8.77
C ALA A 41 -5.13 -13.40 8.34
N HIS A 42 -5.41 -13.29 7.04
CA HIS A 42 -6.75 -13.53 6.49
C HIS A 42 -7.20 -14.99 6.64
N GLU A 43 -6.31 -15.96 6.44
CA GLU A 43 -6.58 -17.40 6.59
C GLU A 43 -6.93 -17.78 8.02
N VAL A 44 -6.29 -17.15 9.02
CA VAL A 44 -6.67 -17.35 10.43
C VAL A 44 -7.93 -16.53 10.80
N GLY A 45 -8.53 -15.81 9.86
CA GLY A 45 -9.79 -15.07 10.01
C GLY A 45 -9.64 -13.67 10.59
N LEU A 46 -8.45 -13.07 10.53
CA LEU A 46 -8.27 -11.64 10.77
C LEU A 46 -8.63 -10.85 9.51
N ARG A 47 -9.07 -9.62 9.71
CA ARG A 47 -9.31 -8.65 8.64
C ARG A 47 -8.20 -7.60 8.65
N SER A 48 -7.95 -6.98 7.49
CA SER A 48 -6.98 -5.90 7.43
C SER A 48 -7.42 -4.74 6.55
N SER A 49 -6.92 -3.54 6.83
CA SER A 49 -6.95 -2.46 5.85
C SER A 49 -5.79 -2.63 4.85
N SER A 50 -5.78 -1.83 3.79
CA SER A 50 -4.65 -1.71 2.87
C SER A 50 -4.29 -0.25 2.68
N THR A 51 -3.02 0.04 2.46
CA THR A 51 -2.54 1.42 2.32
C THR A 51 -1.56 1.53 1.17
N MET A 52 -1.46 2.71 0.55
CA MET A 52 -0.38 3.02 -0.39
C MET A 52 0.21 4.38 -0.07
N MET A 53 1.49 4.42 0.28
CA MET A 53 2.25 5.66 0.33
C MET A 53 2.78 5.99 -1.07
N TYR A 54 2.59 7.24 -1.51
CA TYR A 54 2.94 7.66 -2.86
C TYR A 54 3.39 9.12 -2.90
N GLY A 55 4.06 9.49 -4.00
CA GLY A 55 4.62 10.84 -4.17
C GLY A 55 6.04 10.98 -3.64
N HIS A 56 6.74 9.88 -3.39
CA HIS A 56 8.17 9.83 -3.05
C HIS A 56 9.01 9.48 -4.29
N VAL A 57 9.73 8.36 -4.25
CA VAL A 57 10.55 7.82 -5.36
C VAL A 57 9.76 7.01 -6.40
N ASP A 58 8.46 6.78 -6.15
CA ASP A 58 7.58 5.96 -6.97
C ASP A 58 7.24 6.61 -8.31
N GLN A 59 6.53 5.87 -9.17
CA GLN A 59 6.15 6.26 -10.53
C GLN A 59 4.76 5.65 -10.82
N PRO A 60 4.01 6.15 -11.81
CA PRO A 60 2.67 5.62 -12.10
C PRO A 60 2.59 4.11 -12.34
N ARG A 61 3.65 3.50 -12.93
CA ARG A 61 3.74 2.04 -13.09
C ARG A 61 3.71 1.29 -11.76
N HIS A 62 4.31 1.87 -10.72
CA HIS A 62 4.38 1.31 -9.38
C HIS A 62 3.00 1.33 -8.71
N TRP A 63 2.22 2.39 -8.91
CA TRP A 63 0.84 2.47 -8.42
C TRP A 63 -0.02 1.37 -9.04
N LEU A 64 0.07 1.21 -10.37
CA LEU A 64 -0.64 0.16 -11.08
C LEU A 64 -0.27 -1.24 -10.57
N GLY A 65 1.02 -1.50 -10.35
CA GLY A 65 1.51 -2.75 -9.78
C GLY A 65 0.97 -3.00 -8.36
N HIS A 66 0.98 -1.97 -7.51
CA HIS A 66 0.42 -2.04 -6.16
C HIS A 66 -1.08 -2.38 -6.20
N PHE A 67 -1.89 -1.66 -6.99
CA PHE A 67 -3.33 -1.92 -7.09
C PHE A 67 -3.66 -3.31 -7.63
N ARG A 68 -2.92 -3.80 -8.63
CA ARG A 68 -3.08 -5.18 -9.15
C ARG A 68 -2.78 -6.22 -8.07
N THR A 69 -1.74 -5.98 -7.29
CA THR A 69 -1.35 -6.85 -6.17
C THR A 69 -2.45 -6.91 -5.11
N LEU A 70 -2.98 -5.77 -4.67
CA LEU A 70 -4.09 -5.72 -3.72
C LEU A 70 -5.36 -6.36 -4.27
N SER A 71 -5.71 -6.09 -5.53
CA SER A 71 -6.90 -6.67 -6.17
C SER A 71 -6.81 -8.19 -6.23
N ARG A 72 -5.65 -8.76 -6.58
CA ARG A 72 -5.42 -10.21 -6.56
C ARG A 72 -5.50 -10.78 -5.14
N LEU A 73 -4.83 -10.17 -4.17
CA LEU A 73 -4.88 -10.60 -2.77
C LEU A 73 -6.33 -10.61 -2.25
N GLN A 74 -7.11 -9.58 -2.59
CA GLN A 74 -8.51 -9.50 -2.20
C GLN A 74 -9.36 -10.58 -2.87
N GLN A 75 -9.14 -10.88 -4.15
CA GLN A 75 -9.84 -11.97 -4.82
C GLN A 75 -9.50 -13.34 -4.20
N GLU A 76 -8.25 -13.53 -3.75
CA GLU A 76 -7.81 -14.77 -3.10
C GLU A 76 -8.35 -14.94 -1.67
N THR A 77 -8.36 -13.85 -0.88
CA THR A 77 -8.59 -13.95 0.58
C THR A 77 -9.86 -13.26 1.05
N GLY A 78 -10.37 -12.31 0.27
CA GLY A 78 -11.49 -11.45 0.64
C GLY A 78 -11.27 -10.61 1.89
N GLY A 79 -10.07 -10.57 2.47
CA GLY A 79 -9.75 -10.10 3.82
C GLY A 79 -9.58 -8.60 4.01
N LEU A 80 -9.34 -7.86 2.93
CA LEU A 80 -9.18 -6.41 2.95
C LEU A 80 -10.53 -5.73 3.19
N THR A 81 -10.57 -4.77 4.10
CA THR A 81 -11.77 -3.99 4.44
C THR A 81 -11.83 -2.69 3.65
N GLU A 82 -10.67 -2.09 3.37
CA GLU A 82 -10.57 -0.77 2.76
C GLU A 82 -9.19 -0.53 2.15
N PHE A 83 -9.11 0.51 1.34
CA PHE A 83 -7.86 1.08 0.85
C PHE A 83 -7.73 2.53 1.28
N VAL A 84 -6.57 2.91 1.82
CA VAL A 84 -6.27 4.26 2.31
C VAL A 84 -5.12 4.86 1.50
N THR A 85 -5.33 6.06 0.96
CA THR A 85 -4.26 6.81 0.29
C THR A 85 -3.39 7.52 1.34
N LEU A 86 -2.06 7.40 1.23
CA LEU A 86 -1.12 8.06 2.13
C LEU A 86 -0.16 8.97 1.34
N PRO A 87 -0.47 10.27 1.17
CA PRO A 87 0.46 11.22 0.59
C PRO A 87 1.78 11.27 1.38
N PHE A 88 2.91 11.16 0.70
CA PHE A 88 4.22 11.22 1.34
C PHE A 88 4.50 12.61 1.94
N ILE A 89 4.89 12.65 3.22
CA ILE A 89 5.31 13.87 3.92
C ILE A 89 6.85 13.88 4.02
N HIS A 90 7.47 14.88 3.41
CA HIS A 90 8.91 14.85 3.11
C HIS A 90 9.81 15.51 4.16
N THR A 91 9.28 16.39 5.01
CA THR A 91 10.05 17.38 5.79
C THR A 91 11.23 16.81 6.56
N ASN A 92 11.09 15.60 7.12
CA ASN A 92 12.13 14.91 7.88
C ASN A 92 12.51 13.53 7.30
N ALA A 93 12.11 13.24 6.06
CA ALA A 93 12.32 11.93 5.47
C ALA A 93 13.75 11.82 4.89
N PRO A 94 14.58 10.85 5.32
CA PRO A 94 15.97 10.74 4.86
C PRO A 94 16.12 10.65 3.33
N VAL A 95 15.20 9.96 2.65
CA VAL A 95 15.21 9.85 1.18
C VAL A 95 14.94 11.18 0.48
N TYR A 96 14.19 12.08 1.09
CA TYR A 96 13.99 13.43 0.57
C TYR A 96 15.20 14.32 0.84
N LEU A 97 15.71 14.28 2.08
CA LEU A 97 16.89 15.05 2.47
C LEU A 97 18.14 14.67 1.67
N ALA A 98 18.22 13.42 1.19
CA ALA A 98 19.25 12.94 0.29
C ALA A 98 19.04 13.31 -1.19
N GLY A 99 17.95 14.02 -1.54
CA GLY A 99 17.63 14.42 -2.91
C GLY A 99 17.12 13.29 -3.82
N ILE A 100 16.70 12.16 -3.25
CA ILE A 100 16.28 10.96 -3.99
C ILE A 100 14.77 10.94 -4.23
N ALA A 101 13.99 11.45 -3.26
CA ALA A 101 12.54 11.48 -3.33
C ALA A 101 11.99 12.86 -3.71
N ARG A 102 10.79 12.87 -4.30
CA ARG A 102 9.97 14.09 -4.44
C ARG A 102 9.47 14.59 -3.08
N PRO A 103 9.07 15.87 -2.94
CA PRO A 103 8.50 16.42 -1.70
C PRO A 103 7.06 15.92 -1.40
N GLY A 104 6.56 14.93 -2.11
CA GLY A 104 5.17 14.49 -2.03
C GLY A 104 4.48 14.50 -3.39
N PRO A 105 3.22 14.02 -3.44
CA PRO A 105 2.44 13.99 -4.66
C PRO A 105 1.95 15.38 -5.07
N THR A 106 1.77 15.60 -6.37
CA THR A 106 1.05 16.78 -6.88
C THR A 106 -0.46 16.58 -6.74
N ASP A 107 -1.25 17.66 -6.90
CA ASP A 107 -2.72 17.55 -6.96
C ASP A 107 -3.20 16.62 -8.08
N ARG A 108 -2.45 16.56 -9.19
CA ARG A 108 -2.73 15.64 -10.29
C ARG A 108 -2.49 14.19 -9.87
N ASP A 109 -1.42 13.93 -9.12
CA ASP A 109 -1.12 12.59 -8.62
C ASP A 109 -2.18 12.13 -7.61
N ASN A 110 -2.60 13.02 -6.69
CA ASN A 110 -3.68 12.74 -5.74
C ASN A 110 -4.98 12.34 -6.47
N ARG A 111 -5.39 13.13 -7.47
CA ARG A 111 -6.58 12.79 -8.29
C ARG A 111 -6.41 11.48 -9.04
N ALA A 112 -5.24 11.24 -9.62
CA ALA A 112 -4.96 10.04 -10.39
C ALA A 112 -4.99 8.79 -9.51
N VAL A 113 -4.33 8.80 -8.36
CA VAL A 113 -4.28 7.68 -7.42
C VAL A 113 -5.67 7.35 -6.87
N THR A 114 -6.45 8.36 -6.48
CA THR A 114 -7.83 8.15 -6.03
C THR A 114 -8.71 7.55 -7.13
N ALA A 115 -8.61 8.05 -8.37
CA ALA A 115 -9.34 7.49 -9.50
C ALA A 115 -8.91 6.05 -9.82
N MET A 116 -7.60 5.77 -9.82
CA MET A 116 -7.07 4.42 -10.02
C MET A 116 -7.53 3.46 -8.94
N ALA A 117 -7.51 3.86 -7.67
CA ALA A 117 -8.02 3.06 -6.57
C ALA A 117 -9.48 2.67 -6.80
N ARG A 118 -10.32 3.64 -7.18
CA ARG A 118 -11.75 3.40 -7.44
C ARG A 118 -11.99 2.46 -8.61
N LEU A 119 -11.24 2.61 -9.70
CA LEU A 119 -11.44 1.82 -10.92
C LEU A 119 -10.84 0.41 -10.83
N LEU A 120 -9.63 0.28 -10.26
CA LEU A 120 -8.87 -0.97 -10.28
C LEU A 120 -9.21 -1.91 -9.13
N LEU A 121 -9.73 -1.38 -8.01
CA LEU A 121 -10.12 -2.18 -6.86
C LEU A 121 -11.60 -2.58 -6.90
N HIS A 122 -12.42 -1.95 -7.74
CA HIS A 122 -13.81 -2.34 -7.94
C HIS A 122 -13.92 -3.70 -8.68
N PRO A 123 -14.84 -4.60 -8.30
CA PRO A 123 -15.83 -4.49 -7.22
C PRO A 123 -15.31 -5.02 -5.85
N HIS A 124 -14.04 -5.38 -5.75
CA HIS A 124 -13.49 -6.21 -4.66
C HIS A 124 -13.14 -5.45 -3.37
N ILE A 125 -12.66 -4.20 -3.46
CA ILE A 125 -12.44 -3.30 -2.32
C ILE A 125 -13.19 -2.00 -2.61
N THR A 126 -14.34 -1.83 -1.96
CA THR A 126 -15.28 -0.74 -2.25
C THR A 126 -15.10 0.47 -1.33
N ASN A 127 -14.52 0.28 -0.15
CA ASN A 127 -14.22 1.37 0.76
C ASN A 127 -12.85 1.99 0.42
N ILE A 128 -12.85 3.24 -0.01
CA ILE A 128 -11.66 4.03 -0.33
C ILE A 128 -11.64 5.22 0.62
N GLN A 129 -10.63 5.28 1.49
CA GLN A 129 -10.40 6.41 2.40
C GLN A 129 -9.37 7.37 1.79
N THR A 130 -9.65 8.67 1.86
CA THR A 130 -8.82 9.76 1.32
C THR A 130 -8.72 10.91 2.29
#